data_AF-A0A7W0ETL9-F1
#
_entry.id   AF-A0A7W0ETL9-F1
#
_cell.length_a   1.000
_cell.length_b   1.000
_cell.length_c   1.000
_cell.angle_alpha   90.00
_cell.angle_beta   90.00
_cell.angle_gamma   90.00
#
_symmetry.space_group_name_H-M   'P 1'
#
loop_
_entity.id
_entity.type
_entity.pdbx_description
1 polymer ?
#
loop_
_entity_poly.entity_id
_entity_poly.type
_entity_poly.pdbx_seq_one_letter_code
_entity_poly.pdbx_strand_id
1 'polypeptide(L)'
;MSKRHCFKSITLSNKIAIEFVFFILIIALFSGCASKKGGKNDPFFDEWKTKAEQSKGFSPSARKRVVDLPEKAMEEKAKQEGEVPESQKSLPSNKISNLKMSNIELFVLLRTLAKAVSQNIIINEKVTGRLSINIEDASWDQVFEGIL
;
A
#
# COMPACT_ATOMS: atom_id res chain seq x y z
N MET A 1 -39.27 64.98 -15.42
CA MET A 1 -38.54 63.83 -16.03
C MET A 1 -37.13 63.60 -15.44
N SER A 2 -36.75 64.18 -14.29
CA SER A 2 -35.34 64.21 -13.79
C SER A 2 -34.99 63.18 -12.68
N LYS A 3 -35.86 62.19 -12.38
CA LYS A 3 -35.59 61.21 -11.30
C LYS A 3 -35.00 59.87 -11.78
N ARG A 4 -35.14 59.54 -13.08
CA ARG A 4 -34.66 58.26 -13.63
C ARG A 4 -33.15 58.23 -13.92
N HIS A 5 -32.52 59.39 -14.14
CA HIS A 5 -31.09 59.48 -14.43
C HIS A 5 -30.21 59.37 -13.16
N CYS A 6 -30.67 59.89 -12.02
CA CYS A 6 -29.91 59.83 -10.77
C CYS A 6 -29.87 58.41 -10.17
N PHE A 7 -30.99 57.67 -10.23
CA PHE A 7 -31.08 56.29 -9.73
C PHE A 7 -30.19 55.29 -10.49
N LYS A 8 -30.01 55.52 -11.80
CA LYS A 8 -29.15 54.70 -12.67
C LYS A 8 -27.66 54.98 -12.42
N SER A 9 -27.31 56.22 -12.08
CA SER A 9 -25.95 56.61 -11.68
C SER A 9 -25.54 55.97 -10.34
N ILE A 10 -26.44 55.95 -9.35
CA ILE A 10 -26.18 55.35 -8.02
C ILE A 10 -26.01 53.82 -8.10
N THR A 11 -26.84 53.14 -8.89
CA THR A 11 -26.72 51.68 -9.09
C THR A 11 -25.53 51.29 -9.97
N LEU A 12 -25.09 52.17 -10.88
CA LEU A 12 -23.89 51.96 -11.69
C LEU A 12 -22.61 52.18 -10.87
N SER A 13 -22.55 53.22 -10.02
CA SER A 13 -21.43 53.45 -9.11
C SER A 13 -21.26 52.33 -8.08
N ASN A 14 -22.37 51.75 -7.58
CA ASN A 14 -22.32 50.64 -6.64
C ASN A 14 -21.94 49.31 -7.33
N LYS A 15 -22.38 49.09 -8.57
CA LYS A 15 -21.90 47.96 -9.39
C LYS A 15 -20.42 48.05 -9.72
N ILE A 16 -19.94 49.23 -10.11
CA ILE A 16 -18.52 49.48 -10.36
C ILE A 16 -17.71 49.28 -9.08
N ALA A 17 -18.21 49.75 -7.92
CA ALA A 17 -17.55 49.53 -6.64
C ALA A 17 -17.50 48.04 -6.25
N ILE A 18 -18.57 47.27 -6.47
CA ILE A 18 -18.60 45.82 -6.20
C ILE A 18 -17.63 45.06 -7.13
N GLU A 19 -17.61 45.39 -8.42
CA GLU A 19 -16.65 44.82 -9.38
C GLU A 19 -15.20 45.15 -8.99
N PHE A 20 -14.94 46.38 -8.55
CA PHE A 20 -13.60 46.78 -8.07
C PHE A 20 -13.19 46.03 -6.80
N VAL A 21 -14.11 45.84 -5.85
CA VAL A 21 -13.86 45.09 -4.61
C VAL A 21 -13.58 43.61 -4.92
N PHE A 22 -14.35 43.01 -5.84
CA PHE A 22 -14.08 41.64 -6.31
C PHE A 22 -12.73 41.53 -7.01
N PHE A 23 -12.35 42.51 -7.83
CA PHE A 23 -11.07 42.54 -8.51
C PHE A 23 -9.89 42.65 -7.51
N ILE A 24 -10.02 43.51 -6.49
CA ILE A 24 -9.04 43.63 -5.40
C ILE A 24 -8.93 42.32 -4.60
N LEU A 25 -10.06 41.66 -4.30
CA LEU A 25 -10.10 40.39 -3.59
C LEU A 25 -9.37 39.28 -4.36
N ILE A 26 -9.56 39.23 -5.68
CA ILE A 26 -8.88 38.26 -6.56
C ILE A 26 -7.36 38.51 -6.57
N ILE A 27 -6.91 39.76 -6.68
CA ILE A 27 -5.46 40.10 -6.63
C ILE A 27 -4.84 39.71 -5.28
N ALA A 28 -5.57 39.90 -4.17
CA ALA A 28 -5.11 39.51 -2.84
C ALA A 28 -4.90 37.98 -2.72
N LEU A 29 -5.74 37.17 -3.37
CA LEU A 29 -5.61 35.71 -3.38
C LEU A 29 -4.37 35.22 -4.15
N PHE A 30 -3.95 35.93 -5.21
CA PHE A 30 -2.73 35.59 -5.96
C PHE A 30 -1.43 36.09 -5.31
N SER A 31 -1.51 37.12 -4.45
CA SER A 31 -0.34 37.70 -3.78
C SER A 31 0.18 36.87 -2.59
N GLY A 32 -0.56 35.82 -2.19
CA GLY A 32 -0.16 34.86 -1.16
C GLY A 32 0.57 33.61 -1.70
N CYS A 33 0.73 33.47 -3.02
CA CYS A 33 1.32 32.28 -3.61
C CYS A 33 2.86 32.42 -3.75
N ALA A 34 3.55 31.83 -2.78
CA ALA A 34 4.94 31.36 -2.84
C ALA A 34 6.07 32.38 -3.11
N SER A 35 6.66 32.87 -2.01
CA SER A 35 8.11 33.10 -2.00
C SER A 35 8.73 32.73 -0.65
N LYS A 36 8.80 31.42 -0.37
CA LYS A 36 9.74 30.91 0.63
C LYS A 36 11.05 30.62 -0.10
N LYS A 37 11.94 31.61 -0.09
CA LYS A 37 13.33 31.53 -0.56
C LYS A 37 13.96 30.23 -0.08
N GLY A 38 14.19 29.29 -0.99
CA GLY A 38 15.07 28.16 -0.78
C GLY A 38 16.48 28.68 -0.59
N GLY A 39 17.13 28.30 0.51
CA GLY A 39 18.51 28.71 0.77
C GLY A 39 18.89 28.75 2.23
N LYS A 40 18.70 27.64 2.95
CA LYS A 40 19.50 27.23 4.11
C LYS A 40 19.41 25.70 4.11
N ASN A 41 20.54 25.01 4.03
CA ASN A 41 20.57 23.55 4.19
C ASN A 41 19.81 23.21 5.46
N ASP A 42 18.75 22.42 5.33
CA ASP A 42 17.91 22.06 6.45
C ASP A 42 18.73 21.09 7.32
N PRO A 43 18.99 21.41 8.61
CA PRO A 43 19.74 20.52 9.50
C PRO A 43 19.18 19.10 9.54
N PHE A 44 17.87 18.97 9.25
CA PHE A 44 17.22 17.69 9.06
C PHE A 44 17.88 16.88 7.93
N PHE A 45 18.03 17.45 6.73
CA PHE A 45 18.53 16.74 5.55
C PHE A 45 19.97 16.22 5.74
N ASP A 46 20.81 16.97 6.45
CA ASP A 46 22.18 16.55 6.77
C ASP A 46 22.19 15.36 7.74
N GLU A 47 21.26 15.33 8.71
CA GLU A 47 21.09 14.20 9.63
C GLU A 47 20.64 12.93 8.90
N TRP A 48 19.71 13.06 7.95
CA TRP A 48 19.28 11.93 7.12
C TRP A 48 20.39 11.39 6.23
N LYS A 49 21.20 12.28 5.64
CA LYS A 49 22.34 11.90 4.81
C LYS A 49 23.39 11.13 5.62
N THR A 50 23.66 11.60 6.85
CA THR A 50 24.57 10.94 7.78
C THR A 50 24.07 9.55 8.17
N LYS A 51 22.77 9.41 8.50
CA LYS A 51 22.17 8.10 8.84
C LYS A 51 22.16 7.14 7.65
N ALA A 52 21.96 7.63 6.43
CA ALA A 52 22.00 6.82 5.22
C ALA A 52 23.41 6.28 4.94
N GLU A 53 24.44 7.09 5.16
CA GLU A 53 25.84 6.67 5.03
C GLU A 53 26.23 5.63 6.09
N GLN A 54 25.80 5.81 7.34
CA GLN A 54 26.01 4.84 8.42
C GLN A 54 25.25 3.52 8.23
N SER A 55 24.15 3.53 7.47
CA SER A 55 23.31 2.36 7.24
C SER A 55 23.73 1.51 6.03
N LYS A 56 24.83 1.85 5.36
CA LYS A 56 25.41 0.96 4.33
C LYS A 56 25.87 -0.33 5.02
N GLY A 57 25.03 -1.36 4.92
CA GLY A 57 25.24 -2.63 5.60
C GLY A 57 26.56 -3.29 5.20
N PHE A 58 27.27 -3.80 6.21
CA PHE A 58 28.45 -4.64 6.02
C PHE A 58 27.97 -6.07 5.72
N SER A 59 27.58 -6.33 4.46
CA SER A 59 27.31 -7.70 4.04
C SER A 59 28.66 -8.43 3.85
N PRO A 60 28.89 -9.56 4.52
CA PRO A 60 30.12 -10.33 4.34
C PRO A 60 30.24 -10.74 2.87
N SER A 61 31.44 -10.57 2.29
CA SER A 61 31.72 -10.90 0.90
C SER A 61 31.24 -12.32 0.55
N ALA A 62 30.59 -12.47 -0.60
CA ALA A 62 30.00 -13.74 -1.05
C ALA A 62 30.98 -14.91 -0.92
N ARG A 63 30.78 -15.78 0.08
CA ARG A 63 31.59 -16.97 0.26
C ARG A 63 31.16 -18.01 -0.78
N LYS A 64 32.06 -18.38 -1.68
CA LYS A 64 31.84 -19.49 -2.62
C LYS A 64 31.64 -20.76 -1.80
N ARG A 65 30.42 -21.30 -1.79
CA ARG A 65 30.14 -22.60 -1.15
C ARG A 65 30.83 -23.67 -1.99
N VAL A 66 31.92 -24.23 -1.48
CA VAL A 66 32.46 -25.50 -1.98
C VAL A 66 31.67 -26.57 -1.25
N VAL A 67 30.78 -27.24 -1.98
CA VAL A 67 30.01 -28.37 -1.45
C VAL A 67 30.73 -29.61 -1.94
N ASP A 68 31.50 -30.26 -1.06
CA ASP A 68 32.01 -31.61 -1.32
C ASP A 68 30.84 -32.58 -1.14
N LEU A 69 30.23 -32.99 -2.26
CA LEU A 69 29.25 -34.08 -2.26
C LEU A 69 29.98 -35.41 -2.42
N PRO A 70 29.78 -36.39 -1.53
CA PRO A 70 30.28 -37.75 -1.75
C PRO A 70 29.57 -38.37 -2.95
N GLU A 71 30.36 -38.89 -3.89
CA GLU A 71 29.96 -39.48 -5.18
C GLU A 71 28.88 -40.57 -5.05
N LYS A 72 28.78 -41.19 -3.87
CA LYS A 72 27.77 -42.20 -3.52
C LYS A 72 26.32 -41.69 -3.54
N ALA A 73 26.09 -40.37 -3.48
CA ALA A 73 24.75 -39.79 -3.55
C ALA A 73 24.18 -39.69 -4.97
N MET A 74 25.00 -39.94 -6.01
CA MET A 74 24.55 -39.86 -7.41
C MET A 74 23.95 -41.18 -7.91
N GLU A 75 24.39 -42.33 -7.39
CA GLU A 75 23.88 -43.64 -7.84
C GLU A 75 22.49 -43.98 -7.27
N GLU A 76 22.14 -43.49 -6.08
CA GLU A 76 20.81 -43.74 -5.49
C GLU A 76 19.71 -42.88 -6.13
N LYS A 77 20.06 -41.73 -6.72
CA LYS A 77 19.11 -40.86 -7.44
C LYS A 77 18.70 -41.40 -8.81
N ALA A 78 19.49 -42.27 -9.43
CA ALA A 78 19.19 -42.79 -10.77
C ALA A 78 18.13 -43.90 -10.79
N LYS A 79 17.68 -44.40 -9.62
CA LYS A 79 16.64 -45.44 -9.53
C LYS A 79 15.32 -44.97 -8.92
N GLN A 80 15.20 -43.69 -8.61
CA GLN A 80 13.95 -43.05 -8.16
C GLN A 80 13.45 -42.07 -9.22
N GLU A 81 13.49 -42.47 -10.48
CA GLU A 81 12.67 -41.88 -11.53
C GLU A 81 11.32 -42.61 -11.51
N GLY A 82 10.58 -42.39 -10.43
CA GLY A 82 9.25 -42.89 -10.20
C GLY A 82 8.49 -41.79 -9.49
N GLU A 83 7.72 -41.03 -10.28
CA GLU A 83 6.60 -40.17 -9.88
C GLU A 83 6.58 -39.83 -8.37
N VAL A 84 7.41 -38.87 -7.96
CA VAL A 84 7.21 -38.22 -6.67
C VAL A 84 6.00 -37.31 -6.88
N PRO A 85 4.82 -37.59 -6.30
CA PRO A 85 3.74 -36.63 -6.35
C PRO A 85 4.30 -35.35 -5.76
N GLU A 86 4.19 -34.25 -6.49
CA GLU A 86 4.53 -32.91 -6.03
C GLU A 86 3.93 -32.77 -4.63
N SER A 87 4.77 -32.92 -3.60
CA SER A 87 4.32 -32.83 -2.22
C SER A 87 3.97 -31.37 -2.06
N GLN A 88 2.69 -31.08 -2.33
CA GLN A 88 2.06 -29.79 -2.14
C GLN A 88 2.49 -29.37 -0.76
N LYS A 89 3.33 -28.33 -0.72
CA LYS A 89 3.91 -27.83 0.53
C LYS A 89 2.75 -27.62 1.49
N SER A 90 2.65 -28.49 2.49
CA SER A 90 1.44 -28.62 3.29
C SER A 90 1.11 -27.27 3.89
N LEU A 91 -0.10 -26.81 3.59
CA LEU A 91 -0.65 -25.59 4.14
C LEU A 91 -0.64 -25.70 5.68
N PRO A 92 -0.28 -24.63 6.42
CA PRO A 92 -0.19 -24.71 7.88
C PRO A 92 -1.57 -25.03 8.46
N SER A 93 -1.71 -26.21 9.08
CA SER A 93 -2.96 -26.67 9.71
C SER A 93 -3.28 -25.96 11.04
N ASN A 94 -2.86 -24.71 11.20
CA ASN A 94 -3.13 -23.94 12.42
C ASN A 94 -4.65 -23.72 12.55
N LYS A 95 -5.19 -24.00 13.73
CA LYS A 95 -6.60 -23.77 14.03
C LYS A 95 -6.87 -22.28 14.12
N ILE A 96 -7.88 -21.80 13.41
CA ILE A 96 -8.36 -20.42 13.52
C ILE A 96 -9.62 -20.47 14.40
N SER A 97 -9.50 -20.03 15.65
CA SER A 97 -10.63 -19.99 16.57
C SER A 97 -11.47 -18.73 16.34
N ASN A 98 -12.70 -18.92 15.85
CA ASN A 98 -13.80 -17.95 15.81
C ASN A 98 -13.51 -16.65 15.03
N LEU A 99 -13.59 -16.73 13.71
CA LEU A 99 -13.48 -15.56 12.81
C LEU A 99 -14.84 -15.25 12.18
N LYS A 100 -15.43 -14.12 12.55
CA LYS A 100 -16.68 -13.60 11.98
C LYS A 100 -16.39 -12.41 11.08
N MET A 101 -16.57 -12.60 9.78
CA MET A 101 -16.32 -11.57 8.78
C MET A 101 -17.45 -11.55 7.76
N SER A 102 -18.24 -10.48 7.77
CA SER A 102 -19.39 -10.30 6.89
C SER A 102 -19.13 -9.17 5.87
N ASN A 103 -19.52 -9.43 4.62
CA ASN A 103 -19.45 -8.47 3.51
C ASN A 103 -18.05 -7.85 3.30
N ILE A 104 -17.03 -8.72 3.25
CA ILE A 104 -15.64 -8.30 3.05
C ILE A 104 -15.19 -8.68 1.64
N GLU A 105 -14.32 -7.86 1.04
CA GLU A 105 -13.67 -8.17 -0.22
C GLU A 105 -12.73 -9.37 -0.06
N LEU A 106 -12.76 -10.29 -1.03
CA LEU A 106 -12.05 -11.57 -0.98
C LEU A 106 -10.55 -11.41 -0.69
N PHE A 107 -9.88 -10.42 -1.28
CA PHE A 107 -8.46 -10.17 -1.03
C PHE A 107 -8.17 -9.72 0.41
N VAL A 108 -9.07 -8.92 1.02
CA VAL A 108 -8.94 -8.48 2.42
C VAL A 108 -9.11 -9.66 3.35
N LEU A 109 -10.07 -10.53 3.06
CA LEU A 109 -10.27 -11.76 3.82
C LEU A 109 -9.04 -12.65 3.77
N LEU A 110 -8.58 -13.02 2.56
CA LEU A 110 -7.43 -13.89 2.37
C LEU A 110 -6.19 -13.33 3.09
N ARG A 111 -5.97 -12.02 3.00
CA ARG A 111 -4.84 -11.36 3.66
C ARG A 111 -4.97 -11.33 5.18
N THR A 112 -6.19 -11.19 5.70
CA THR A 112 -6.44 -11.22 7.15
C THR A 112 -6.30 -12.64 7.71
N LEU A 113 -6.78 -13.63 6.96
CA LEU A 113 -6.63 -15.06 7.27
C LEU A 113 -5.16 -15.47 7.27
N ALA A 114 -4.38 -15.09 6.25
CA ALA A 114 -2.94 -15.34 6.22
C ALA A 114 -2.20 -14.63 7.37
N LYS A 115 -2.60 -13.40 7.72
CA LYS A 115 -2.04 -12.67 8.86
C LYS A 115 -2.31 -13.38 10.19
N ALA A 116 -3.48 -13.99 10.37
CA ALA A 116 -3.83 -14.71 11.59
C ALA A 116 -2.87 -15.87 11.88
N VAL A 117 -2.33 -16.51 10.84
CA VAL A 117 -1.34 -17.61 10.94
C VAL A 117 0.08 -17.16 10.61
N SER A 118 0.34 -15.85 10.56
CA SER A 118 1.64 -15.25 10.21
C SER A 118 2.24 -15.74 8.88
N GLN A 119 1.38 -16.09 7.91
CA GLN A 119 1.81 -16.45 6.56
C GLN A 119 1.81 -15.22 5.65
N ASN A 120 2.82 -15.15 4.79
CA ASN A 120 2.89 -14.15 3.75
C ASN A 120 2.35 -14.73 2.44
N ILE A 121 1.25 -14.17 1.94
CA ILE A 121 0.63 -14.57 0.67
C ILE A 121 0.68 -13.42 -0.34
N ILE A 122 0.91 -13.77 -1.60
CA ILE A 122 0.79 -12.89 -2.75
C ILE A 122 -0.53 -13.23 -3.45
N ILE A 123 -1.37 -12.22 -3.65
CA ILE A 123 -2.71 -12.37 -4.24
C ILE A 123 -2.68 -11.70 -5.61
N ASN A 124 -3.20 -12.38 -6.63
CA ASN A 124 -3.36 -11.81 -7.96
C ASN A 124 -4.49 -10.77 -7.96
N GLU A 125 -4.32 -9.66 -8.67
CA GLU A 125 -5.32 -8.60 -8.86
C GLU A 125 -6.65 -9.09 -9.45
N LYS A 126 -6.63 -10.24 -10.15
CA LYS A 126 -7.84 -10.88 -10.71
C LYS A 126 -8.72 -11.55 -9.64
N VAL A 127 -8.24 -11.72 -8.42
CA VAL A 127 -9.00 -12.36 -7.33
C VAL A 127 -9.96 -11.33 -6.73
N THR A 128 -11.16 -11.27 -7.30
CA THR A 128 -12.22 -10.32 -6.93
C THR A 128 -13.48 -11.02 -6.48
N GLY A 129 -14.17 -10.48 -5.48
CA GLY A 129 -15.44 -11.01 -4.98
C GLY A 129 -15.76 -10.48 -3.59
N ARG A 130 -17.02 -10.57 -3.17
CA ARG A 130 -17.46 -10.30 -1.79
C ARG A 130 -18.07 -11.55 -1.21
N LEU A 131 -17.73 -11.84 0.04
CA LEU A 131 -18.23 -13.02 0.72
C LEU A 131 -18.53 -12.71 2.19
N SER A 132 -19.38 -13.55 2.78
CA SER A 132 -19.76 -13.48 4.18
C SER A 132 -19.59 -14.86 4.77
N ILE A 133 -18.61 -15.02 5.66
CA ILE A 133 -18.31 -16.32 6.28
C ILE A 133 -18.33 -16.21 7.81
N ASN A 134 -18.86 -17.26 8.42
CA ASN A 134 -18.78 -17.51 9.84
C ASN A 134 -17.93 -18.77 10.03
N ILE A 135 -16.73 -18.62 10.58
CA ILE A 135 -15.81 -19.73 10.80
C ILE A 135 -15.86 -20.10 12.28
N GLU A 136 -16.36 -21.30 12.58
CA GLU A 136 -16.38 -21.89 13.93
C GLU A 136 -15.39 -23.06 13.97
N ASP A 137 -14.27 -22.88 14.68
CA ASP A 137 -13.22 -23.88 14.93
C ASP A 137 -12.75 -24.70 13.71
N ALA A 138 -12.43 -24.02 12.60
CA ALA A 138 -11.87 -24.65 11.40
C ALA A 138 -10.33 -24.53 11.33
N SER A 139 -9.70 -25.49 10.67
CA SER A 139 -8.27 -25.42 10.34
C SER A 139 -8.06 -24.45 9.18
N TRP A 140 -6.98 -23.67 9.22
CA TRP A 140 -6.68 -22.65 8.21
C TRP A 140 -6.71 -23.20 6.78
N ASP A 141 -6.18 -24.41 6.59
CA ASP A 141 -6.14 -25.13 5.31
C ASP A 141 -7.56 -25.31 4.72
N GLN A 142 -8.47 -25.86 5.53
CA GLN A 142 -9.85 -26.11 5.13
C GLN A 142 -10.61 -24.83 4.77
N VAL A 143 -10.34 -23.74 5.50
CA VAL A 143 -10.96 -22.44 5.21
C VAL A 143 -10.40 -21.87 3.91
N PHE A 144 -9.10 -21.96 3.71
CA PHE A 144 -8.43 -21.45 2.51
C PHE A 144 -8.85 -22.22 1.25
N GLU A 145 -8.89 -23.55 1.31
CA GLU A 145 -9.39 -24.41 0.23
C GLU A 145 -10.88 -24.20 -0.05
N GLY A 146 -11.71 -23.98 0.97
CA GLY A 146 -13.14 -23.73 0.78
C GLY A 146 -13.48 -22.39 0.10
N ILE A 147 -12.51 -21.48 0.00
CA ILE A 147 -12.66 -20.17 -0.66
C ILE A 147 -12.20 -20.21 -2.13
N LEU A 148 -11.33 -21.16 -2.50
CA LEU A 148 -10.70 -21.28 -3.82
C LEU A 148 -11.56 -22.01 -4.85
#